data_AF-A0A1G1MBU6-F1
#
_entry.id   AF-A0A1G1MBU6-F1
#
_cell.length_a   1.000
_cell.length_b   1.000
_cell.length_c   1.000
_cell.angle_alpha   90.00
_cell.angle_beta   90.00
_cell.angle_gamma   90.00
#
_symmetry.space_group_name_H-M   'P 1'
#
loop_
_entity.id
_entity.type
_entity.pdbx_description
1 polymer ?
#
loop_
_entity_poly.entity_id
_entity_poly.type
_entity_poly.pdbx_seq_one_letter_code
_entity_poly.pdbx_strand_id
1 'polypeptide(L)'
;MVFLKFIFSILTILISGWIILKLFFHPKEQLPYAEIIILSFGIGTGFVGLAIFFLSFIVKFFNINYLLLVEALLFIFAFFKIKKNLFSCTGLPRKQKSTYSPITIFFVSILIWEIIYVFLDSLSLPFTAWDAWASWGLKAKMFFIEKTFPFQPWAELPWFSAAHLEYPILMPFLETYIYSFLNQIHEPLVRFFCSFYYIGSIALFYYHLKKQFNINFVLASCFCLATIPNFLRMASSGYMEVPLIFYLTGGILYIWRYLKEKDNSFLILGSLFIGLGTWTKNEGISLWLALFLSSVMICLLLKLNIDKKRFLSTISFIPLLMYSPWFVFIHAVGIKNPYFTTPLKDLFYLAKERLPFILTVWVRNGSDLKQWNILWVVFILSVIWFLIRPHEKRAIFFLFIIIFQTIFDFIIFIVFPSNLLGDISFRIFQVVDRLILDIAPIALFFICQQLGKKWVIK
;
A
#
# COMPACT_ATOMS: atom_id res chain seq x y z
N MET A 1 4.87 -23.62 20.20
CA MET A 1 6.03 -22.71 20.12
C MET A 1 6.05 -21.85 18.85
N VAL A 2 5.78 -22.40 17.65
CA VAL A 2 5.83 -21.65 16.37
C VAL A 2 4.94 -20.40 16.38
N PHE A 3 3.67 -20.52 16.77
CA PHE A 3 2.74 -19.38 16.81
C PHE A 3 3.18 -18.28 17.81
N LEU A 4 3.82 -18.65 18.93
CA LEU A 4 4.34 -17.66 19.88
C LEU A 4 5.51 -16.87 19.29
N LYS A 5 6.41 -17.54 18.55
CA LYS A 5 7.51 -16.88 17.80
C LYS A 5 6.96 -15.94 16.73
N PHE A 6 5.90 -16.34 16.05
CA PHE A 6 5.19 -15.50 15.09
C PHE A 6 4.62 -14.23 15.75
N ILE A 7 3.90 -14.36 16.86
CA ILE A 7 3.39 -13.21 17.62
C ILE A 7 4.55 -12.28 18.00
N PHE A 8 5.66 -12.84 18.49
CA PHE A 8 6.83 -12.04 18.86
C PHE A 8 7.40 -11.26 17.67
N SER A 9 7.48 -11.86 16.48
CA SER A 9 7.92 -11.14 15.27
C SER A 9 7.03 -9.97 14.87
N ILE A 10 5.71 -10.06 15.12
CA ILE A 10 4.78 -8.95 14.87
C ILE A 10 4.95 -7.87 15.94
N LEU A 11 5.15 -8.26 17.20
CA LEU A 11 5.35 -7.31 18.29
C LEU A 11 6.60 -6.46 18.09
N THR A 12 7.71 -7.04 17.63
CA THR A 12 8.92 -6.26 17.33
C THR A 12 8.71 -5.27 16.19
N ILE A 13 8.02 -5.69 15.11
CA ILE A 13 7.58 -4.79 14.03
C ILE A 13 6.77 -3.61 14.60
N LEU A 14 5.74 -3.90 15.40
CA LEU A 14 4.87 -2.89 15.99
C LEU A 14 5.63 -1.93 16.92
N ILE A 15 6.54 -2.46 17.74
CA ILE A 15 7.36 -1.66 18.67
C ILE A 15 8.29 -0.73 17.87
N SER A 16 9.01 -1.26 16.88
CA SER A 16 9.90 -0.49 16.01
C SER A 16 9.15 0.65 15.31
N GLY A 17 7.99 0.35 14.72
CA GLY A 17 7.18 1.39 14.08
C GLY A 17 6.59 2.41 15.04
N TRP A 18 6.16 1.99 16.25
CA TRP A 18 5.65 2.89 17.27
C TRP A 18 6.74 3.85 17.76
N ILE A 19 7.97 3.37 17.96
CA ILE A 19 9.13 4.19 18.33
C ILE A 19 9.39 5.24 17.26
N ILE A 20 9.47 4.84 15.98
CA ILE A 20 9.71 5.75 14.85
C ILE A 20 8.59 6.79 14.76
N LEU A 21 7.34 6.37 14.88
CA LEU A 21 6.20 7.27 14.90
C LEU A 21 6.34 8.28 16.04
N LYS A 22 6.67 7.86 17.27
CA LYS A 22 6.86 8.78 18.40
C LYS A 22 8.06 9.70 18.26
N LEU A 23 9.13 9.29 17.58
CA LEU A 23 10.30 10.13 17.35
C LEU A 23 10.02 11.24 16.34
N PHE A 24 9.35 10.91 15.23
CA PHE A 24 9.28 11.79 14.07
C PHE A 24 7.89 12.40 13.82
N PHE A 25 6.84 11.89 14.46
CA PHE A 25 5.47 12.31 14.20
C PHE A 25 4.82 12.89 15.47
N HIS A 26 4.68 14.21 15.47
CA HIS A 26 4.14 15.01 16.56
C HIS A 26 2.93 15.83 16.05
N PRO A 27 1.80 15.18 15.76
CA PRO A 27 0.64 15.86 15.20
C PRO A 27 0.05 16.82 16.25
N LYS A 28 -0.50 17.93 15.76
CA LYS A 28 -1.25 18.90 16.59
C LYS A 28 -2.48 18.24 17.22
N GLU A 29 -3.11 17.33 16.48
CA GLU A 29 -4.25 16.55 16.96
C GLU A 29 -3.80 15.13 17.34
N GLN A 30 -4.23 14.67 18.52
CA GLN A 30 -3.94 13.31 18.97
C GLN A 30 -4.63 12.26 18.09
N LEU A 31 -3.89 11.21 17.73
CA LEU A 31 -4.46 10.07 17.01
C LEU A 31 -5.04 9.03 17.97
N PRO A 32 -6.16 8.38 17.62
CA PRO A 32 -6.66 7.22 18.35
C PRO A 32 -5.65 6.06 18.40
N TYR A 33 -5.67 5.29 19.48
CA TYR A 33 -4.75 4.15 19.68
C TYR A 33 -4.72 3.15 18.54
N ALA A 34 -5.88 2.76 18.03
CA ALA A 34 -5.92 1.79 16.95
C ALA A 34 -5.39 2.37 15.63
N GLU A 35 -5.54 3.68 15.36
CA GLU A 35 -4.86 4.34 14.23
C GLU A 35 -3.34 4.29 14.42
N ILE A 36 -2.85 4.55 15.64
CA ILE A 36 -1.41 4.44 15.99
C ILE A 36 -0.89 3.01 15.76
N ILE A 37 -1.63 1.97 16.15
CA ILE A 37 -1.20 0.57 15.94
C ILE A 37 -1.05 0.28 14.44
N ILE A 38 -2.00 0.71 13.62
CA ILE A 38 -1.95 0.50 12.16
C ILE A 38 -0.78 1.25 11.54
N LEU A 39 -0.55 2.49 11.95
CA LEU A 39 0.59 3.28 11.52
C LEU A 39 1.91 2.64 11.94
N SER A 40 1.97 2.14 13.17
CA SER A 40 3.14 1.46 13.72
C SER A 40 3.41 0.16 12.96
N PHE A 41 2.38 -0.58 12.58
CA PHE A 41 2.52 -1.74 11.71
C PHE A 41 3.18 -1.36 10.39
N GLY A 42 2.61 -0.39 9.65
CA GLY A 42 3.14 0.03 8.35
C GLY A 42 4.56 0.61 8.40
N ILE A 43 4.84 1.48 9.38
CA ILE A 43 6.19 2.06 9.53
C ILE A 43 7.18 0.99 9.98
N GLY A 44 6.75 0.09 10.88
CA GLY A 44 7.58 -0.98 11.41
C GLY A 44 7.99 -1.97 10.33
N THR A 45 7.06 -2.38 9.46
CA THR A 45 7.36 -3.29 8.35
C THR A 45 8.30 -2.63 7.34
N GLY A 46 8.06 -1.35 7.00
CA GLY A 46 8.98 -0.56 6.19
C GLY A 46 10.39 -0.48 6.78
N PHE A 47 10.49 -0.19 8.09
CA PHE A 47 11.77 -0.12 8.81
C PHE A 47 12.50 -1.46 8.81
N VAL A 48 11.82 -2.56 9.15
CA VAL A 48 12.42 -3.90 9.14
C VAL A 48 12.94 -4.26 7.75
N GLY A 49 12.17 -4.01 6.70
CA GLY A 49 12.61 -4.27 5.33
C GLY A 49 13.86 -3.46 4.93
N LEU A 50 13.89 -2.17 5.26
CA LEU A 50 15.05 -1.31 5.00
C LEU A 50 16.26 -1.70 5.86
N ALA A 51 16.05 -2.03 7.14
CA ALA A 51 17.11 -2.45 8.04
C ALA A 51 17.76 -3.74 7.54
N ILE A 52 16.97 -4.73 7.12
CA ILE A 52 17.46 -5.96 6.50
C ILE A 52 18.27 -5.64 5.24
N PHE A 53 17.75 -4.75 4.38
CA PHE A 53 18.45 -4.35 3.16
C PHE A 53 19.83 -3.76 3.46
N PHE A 54 19.93 -2.80 4.37
CA PHE A 54 21.22 -2.18 4.68
C PHE A 54 22.16 -3.14 5.43
N LEU A 55 21.62 -3.98 6.33
CA LEU A 55 22.41 -4.98 7.03
C LEU A 55 23.01 -6.03 6.09
N SER A 56 22.36 -6.37 4.99
CA SER A 56 22.87 -7.38 4.04
C SER A 56 24.16 -6.95 3.33
N PHE A 57 24.46 -5.64 3.28
CA PHE A 57 25.75 -5.13 2.77
C PHE A 57 26.86 -5.14 3.81
N ILE A 58 26.51 -5.09 5.10
CA ILE A 58 27.48 -5.07 6.21
C ILE A 58 27.82 -6.50 6.63
N VAL A 59 26.80 -7.35 6.74
CA VAL A 59 26.91 -8.72 7.20
C VAL A 59 26.64 -9.65 6.02
N LYS A 60 27.65 -10.44 5.64
CA LYS A 60 27.55 -11.38 4.51
C LYS A 60 26.47 -12.47 4.71
N PHE A 61 26.07 -12.70 5.96
CA PHE A 61 25.06 -13.69 6.33
C PHE A 61 23.87 -13.06 7.07
N PHE A 62 22.66 -13.37 6.59
CA PHE A 62 21.41 -13.03 7.24
C PHE A 62 21.29 -13.74 8.59
N ASN A 63 21.24 -12.95 9.67
CA ASN A 63 21.00 -13.45 11.02
C ASN A 63 20.09 -12.47 11.76
N ILE A 64 18.99 -13.00 12.29
CA ILE A 64 17.95 -12.24 12.99
C ILE A 64 18.49 -11.47 14.21
N ASN A 65 19.57 -11.95 14.82
CA ASN A 65 20.19 -11.31 15.98
C ASN A 65 20.77 -9.92 15.65
N TYR A 66 21.30 -9.72 14.44
CA TYR A 66 21.80 -8.39 14.04
C TYR A 66 20.66 -7.39 13.87
N LEU A 67 19.52 -7.86 13.38
CA LEU A 67 18.33 -7.02 13.27
C LEU A 67 17.76 -6.67 14.65
N LEU A 68 17.66 -7.66 15.55
CA LEU A 68 17.27 -7.43 16.93
C LEU A 68 18.21 -6.45 17.65
N LEU A 69 19.51 -6.48 17.33
CA LEU A 69 20.47 -5.49 17.82
C LEU A 69 20.17 -4.09 17.30
N VAL A 70 19.86 -3.94 16.00
CA VAL A 70 19.45 -2.65 15.41
C VAL A 70 18.16 -2.13 16.06
N GLU A 71 17.17 -2.99 16.29
CA GLU A 71 15.93 -2.64 17.00
C GLU A 71 16.21 -2.24 18.46
N ALA A 72 17.10 -2.96 19.15
CA ALA A 72 17.53 -2.62 20.50
C ALA A 72 18.24 -1.26 20.55
N LEU A 73 19.12 -0.97 19.60
CA LEU A 73 19.78 0.34 19.50
C LEU A 73 18.80 1.46 19.21
N LEU A 74 17.81 1.23 18.34
CA LEU A 74 16.71 2.17 18.10
C LEU A 74 15.91 2.43 19.39
N PHE A 75 15.60 1.38 20.15
CA PHE A 75 14.91 1.51 21.44
C PHE A 75 15.74 2.30 22.46
N ILE A 76 17.04 2.02 22.58
CA ILE A 76 17.96 2.75 23.47
C ILE A 76 18.03 4.22 23.06
N PHE A 77 18.20 4.51 21.78
CA PHE A 77 18.20 5.89 21.27
C PHE A 77 16.90 6.61 21.59
N ALA A 78 15.76 5.96 21.38
CA ALA A 78 14.45 6.50 21.71
C ALA A 78 14.26 6.74 23.20
N PHE A 79 14.74 5.83 24.05
CA PHE A 79 14.70 5.95 25.51
C PHE A 79 15.39 7.23 25.99
N PHE A 80 16.56 7.57 25.41
CA PHE A 80 17.29 8.79 25.75
C PHE A 80 16.66 10.07 25.16
N LYS A 81 16.06 9.99 23.97
CA LYS A 81 15.43 11.15 23.30
C LYS A 81 14.05 11.51 23.86
N ILE A 82 13.21 10.52 24.19
CA ILE A 82 11.80 10.72 24.53
C ILE A 82 11.61 10.86 26.06
N LYS A 83 12.48 11.62 26.76
CA LYS A 83 12.49 11.80 28.23
C LYS A 83 11.08 11.70 28.88
N LYS A 84 10.91 10.75 29.82
CA LYS A 84 9.72 10.42 30.65
C LYS A 84 8.33 10.30 29.97
N ASN A 85 8.14 10.70 28.71
CA ASN A 85 6.86 10.67 28.00
C ASN A 85 6.72 9.50 27.00
N LEU A 86 7.63 8.52 26.99
CA LEU A 86 7.42 7.26 26.25
C LEU A 86 6.08 6.61 26.61
N PHE A 87 5.69 6.71 27.89
CA PHE A 87 4.47 6.12 28.44
C PHE A 87 3.36 7.14 28.70
N SER A 88 3.47 8.38 28.20
CA SER A 88 2.36 9.34 28.30
C SER A 88 1.25 8.91 27.35
N CYS A 89 0.46 7.97 27.83
CA CYS A 89 -0.70 7.40 27.19
C CYS A 89 -1.85 8.41 27.35
N THR A 90 -2.29 8.98 26.23
CA THR A 90 -3.44 9.87 26.18
C THR A 90 -4.71 9.05 26.37
N GLY A 91 -5.47 9.31 27.43
CA GLY A 91 -6.53 8.43 27.93
C GLY A 91 -7.41 7.74 26.89
N LEU A 92 -7.84 6.51 27.20
CA LEU A 92 -8.86 5.79 26.44
C LEU A 92 -10.02 6.73 26.11
N PRO A 93 -10.53 6.74 24.86
CA PRO A 93 -11.67 7.57 24.51
C PRO A 93 -12.78 7.31 25.53
N ARG A 94 -13.30 8.40 26.11
CA ARG A 94 -14.39 8.35 27.09
C ARG A 94 -15.50 7.49 26.48
N LYS A 95 -15.83 6.35 27.11
CA LYS A 95 -16.95 5.49 26.69
C LYS A 95 -18.22 6.34 26.67
N GLN A 96 -18.57 6.83 25.50
CA GLN A 96 -19.89 7.39 25.29
C GLN A 96 -20.83 6.20 25.25
N LYS A 97 -21.82 6.16 26.15
CA LYS A 97 -22.90 5.16 26.11
C LYS A 97 -23.71 5.44 24.84
N SER A 98 -23.26 4.92 23.69
CA SER A 98 -24.03 4.93 22.46
C SER A 98 -24.80 3.63 22.38
N THR A 99 -26.13 3.72 22.35
CA THR A 99 -26.96 2.62 21.85
C THR A 99 -26.61 2.42 20.38
N TYR A 100 -26.06 1.27 20.03
CA TYR A 100 -25.73 0.96 18.64
C TYR A 100 -27.02 0.71 17.86
N SER A 101 -27.17 1.38 16.71
CA SER A 101 -28.31 1.12 15.84
C SER A 101 -28.19 -0.30 15.24
N PRO A 102 -29.31 -0.98 14.91
CA PRO A 102 -29.26 -2.28 14.23
C PRO A 102 -28.41 -2.26 12.94
N ILE A 103 -28.43 -1.12 12.23
CA ILE A 103 -27.62 -0.89 11.02
C ILE A 103 -26.12 -0.90 11.36
N THR A 104 -25.73 -0.28 12.47
CA THR A 104 -24.34 -0.29 12.97
C THR A 104 -23.90 -1.72 13.27
N ILE A 105 -24.74 -2.49 13.97
CA ILE A 105 -24.46 -3.89 14.32
C ILE A 105 -24.29 -4.73 13.06
N PHE A 106 -25.18 -4.58 12.07
CA PHE A 106 -25.11 -5.28 10.79
C PHE A 106 -23.78 -5.05 10.05
N PHE A 107 -23.37 -3.79 9.87
CA PHE A 107 -22.10 -3.51 9.19
C PHE A 107 -20.89 -4.02 9.98
N VAL A 108 -20.90 -3.86 11.31
CA VAL A 108 -19.82 -4.37 12.16
C VAL A 108 -19.75 -5.91 12.09
N SER A 109 -20.88 -6.61 12.11
CA SER A 109 -20.90 -8.08 12.02
C SER A 109 -20.34 -8.58 10.69
N ILE A 110 -20.66 -7.90 9.58
CA ILE A 110 -20.10 -8.29 8.28
C ILE A 110 -18.61 -7.98 8.22
N LEU A 111 -18.17 -6.80 8.67
CA LEU A 111 -16.74 -6.48 8.70
C LEU A 111 -15.94 -7.48 9.54
N ILE A 112 -16.48 -7.91 10.67
CA ILE A 112 -15.87 -8.97 11.50
C ILE A 112 -15.84 -10.29 10.74
N TRP A 113 -16.94 -10.66 10.06
CA TRP A 113 -17.00 -11.87 9.24
C TRP A 113 -15.96 -11.88 8.13
N GLU A 114 -15.82 -10.78 7.37
CA GLU A 114 -14.81 -10.66 6.30
C GLU A 114 -13.39 -10.82 6.85
N ILE A 115 -13.10 -10.21 8.00
CA ILE A 115 -11.80 -10.34 8.67
C ILE A 115 -11.54 -11.81 9.07
N ILE A 116 -12.53 -12.46 9.69
CA ILE A 116 -12.43 -13.87 10.07
C ILE A 116 -12.22 -14.74 8.83
N TYR A 117 -12.97 -14.51 7.76
CA TYR A 117 -12.87 -15.26 6.51
C TYR A 117 -11.45 -15.15 5.92
N VAL A 118 -10.93 -13.94 5.76
CA VAL A 118 -9.57 -13.72 5.23
C VAL A 118 -8.52 -14.40 6.10
N PHE A 119 -8.66 -14.31 7.43
CA PHE A 119 -7.74 -14.96 8.36
C PHE A 119 -7.77 -16.48 8.28
N LEU A 120 -8.97 -17.08 8.22
CA LEU A 120 -9.11 -18.52 8.07
C LEU A 120 -8.54 -18.98 6.72
N ASP A 121 -8.85 -18.29 5.61
CA ASP A 121 -8.33 -18.65 4.30
C ASP A 121 -6.80 -18.57 4.24
N SER A 122 -6.22 -17.48 4.77
CA SER A 122 -4.77 -17.29 4.83
C SER A 122 -4.04 -18.36 5.66
N LEU A 123 -4.66 -18.83 6.75
CA LEU A 123 -4.08 -19.88 7.60
C LEU A 123 -4.29 -21.29 7.04
N SER A 124 -5.26 -21.48 6.15
CA SER A 124 -5.68 -22.82 5.69
C SER A 124 -4.80 -23.36 4.56
N LEU A 125 -4.14 -22.50 3.79
CA LEU A 125 -3.49 -22.89 2.54
C LEU A 125 -2.08 -22.27 2.41
N PRO A 126 -1.13 -22.97 1.75
CA PRO A 126 0.14 -22.38 1.32
C PRO A 126 -0.08 -21.34 0.21
N PHE A 127 0.97 -20.71 -0.31
CA PHE A 127 0.82 -19.82 -1.47
C PHE A 127 0.33 -20.59 -2.70
N THR A 128 -0.86 -20.23 -3.19
CA THR A 128 -1.47 -20.85 -4.38
C THR A 128 -1.43 -19.93 -5.60
N ALA A 129 -1.36 -18.62 -5.38
CA ALA A 129 -1.27 -17.63 -6.44
C ALA A 129 0.12 -17.65 -7.09
N TRP A 130 0.16 -17.77 -8.42
CA TRP A 130 1.40 -17.90 -9.19
C TRP A 130 2.43 -16.83 -8.83
N ASP A 131 2.09 -15.54 -8.94
CA ASP A 131 3.06 -14.48 -8.65
C ASP A 131 3.47 -14.45 -7.17
N ALA A 132 2.55 -14.80 -6.25
CA ALA A 132 2.83 -14.80 -4.81
C ALA A 132 4.00 -15.74 -4.48
N TRP A 133 3.97 -16.99 -4.98
CA TRP A 133 5.03 -17.94 -4.70
C TRP A 133 6.23 -17.83 -5.66
N ALA A 134 6.01 -17.50 -6.94
CA ALA A 134 7.07 -17.48 -7.94
C ALA A 134 7.94 -16.21 -7.88
N SER A 135 7.35 -15.08 -7.47
CA SER A 135 8.03 -13.78 -7.44
C SER A 135 8.58 -13.46 -6.06
N TRP A 136 7.69 -13.26 -5.08
CA TRP A 136 8.09 -12.77 -3.75
C TRP A 136 8.44 -13.92 -2.80
N GLY A 137 7.61 -14.96 -2.76
CA GLY A 137 7.84 -16.13 -1.91
C GLY A 137 9.11 -16.90 -2.28
N LEU A 138 9.44 -16.99 -3.58
CA LEU A 138 10.68 -17.61 -4.04
C LEU A 138 11.91 -16.88 -3.51
N LYS A 139 11.96 -15.55 -3.65
CA LYS A 139 13.05 -14.72 -3.09
C LYS A 139 13.17 -14.90 -1.59
N ALA A 140 12.05 -14.88 -0.88
CA ALA A 140 12.03 -15.04 0.57
C ALA A 140 12.60 -16.38 1.04
N LYS A 141 12.20 -17.48 0.38
CA LYS A 141 12.73 -18.81 0.67
C LYS A 141 14.23 -18.88 0.41
N MET A 142 14.70 -18.29 -0.69
CA MET A 142 16.13 -18.27 -0.99
C MET A 142 16.93 -17.47 0.03
N PHE A 143 16.49 -16.27 0.40
CA PHE A 143 17.14 -15.47 1.45
C PHE A 143 17.18 -16.23 2.79
N PHE A 144 16.13 -16.97 3.12
CA PHE A 144 16.06 -17.76 4.34
C PHE A 144 16.99 -18.99 4.31
N ILE A 145 16.99 -19.76 3.22
CA ILE A 145 17.78 -21.00 3.07
C ILE A 145 19.27 -20.67 2.97
N GLU A 146 19.62 -19.77 2.06
CA GLU A 146 21.02 -19.40 1.78
C GLU A 146 21.59 -18.50 2.88
N LYS A 147 20.71 -17.89 3.70
CA LYS A 147 21.07 -16.90 4.72
C LYS A 147 21.94 -15.80 4.14
N THR A 148 21.67 -15.36 2.92
CA THR A 148 22.46 -14.32 2.26
C THR A 148 21.63 -13.64 1.17
N PHE A 149 22.17 -12.53 0.65
CA PHE A 149 21.57 -11.70 -0.37
C PHE A 149 22.40 -11.62 -1.68
N PRO A 150 22.72 -12.74 -2.38
CA PRO A 150 23.51 -12.69 -3.60
C PRO A 150 22.62 -12.72 -4.85
N PHE A 151 22.33 -11.54 -5.41
CA PHE A 151 21.53 -11.45 -6.65
C PHE A 151 22.27 -11.96 -7.91
N GLN A 152 23.60 -11.84 -7.99
CA GLN A 152 24.34 -12.18 -9.22
C GLN A 152 24.27 -13.67 -9.61
N PRO A 153 24.59 -14.63 -8.71
CA PRO A 153 24.51 -16.05 -9.06
C PRO A 153 23.10 -16.51 -9.45
N TRP A 154 22.06 -15.82 -8.96
CA TRP A 154 20.67 -16.18 -9.22
C TRP A 154 20.11 -15.55 -10.48
N ALA A 155 20.57 -14.34 -10.84
CA ALA A 155 20.17 -13.67 -12.07
C ALA A 155 20.61 -14.43 -13.33
N GLU A 156 21.66 -15.25 -13.22
CA GLU A 156 22.16 -16.11 -14.30
C GLU A 156 21.36 -17.41 -14.46
N LEU A 157 20.47 -17.75 -13.51
CA LEU A 157 19.66 -18.97 -13.57
C LEU A 157 18.46 -18.78 -14.52
N PRO A 158 18.31 -19.59 -15.59
CA PRO A 158 17.26 -19.39 -16.60
C PRO A 158 15.82 -19.39 -16.07
N TRP A 159 15.55 -20.19 -15.05
CA TRP A 159 14.23 -20.31 -14.40
C TRP A 159 13.93 -19.20 -13.39
N PHE A 160 14.90 -18.33 -13.08
CA PHE A 160 14.73 -17.21 -12.14
C PHE A 160 14.14 -15.96 -12.78
N SER A 161 13.88 -16.00 -14.08
CA SER A 161 13.21 -14.93 -14.84
C SER A 161 11.81 -14.60 -14.32
N ALA A 162 11.09 -15.58 -13.78
CA ALA A 162 9.77 -15.38 -13.17
C ALA A 162 9.82 -14.66 -11.82
N ALA A 163 11.01 -14.50 -11.22
CA ALA A 163 11.14 -13.89 -9.89
C ALA A 163 10.96 -12.37 -9.90
N HIS A 164 10.93 -11.72 -11.07
CA HIS A 164 10.88 -10.25 -11.19
C HIS A 164 11.97 -9.57 -10.36
N LEU A 165 13.24 -9.81 -10.69
CA LEU A 165 14.40 -9.34 -9.94
C LEU A 165 14.50 -7.82 -9.82
N GLU A 166 13.86 -7.11 -10.73
CA GLU A 166 13.75 -5.67 -10.74
C GLU A 166 12.77 -5.12 -9.70
N TYR A 167 11.90 -5.97 -9.13
CA TYR A 167 10.91 -5.54 -8.14
C TYR A 167 11.55 -5.31 -6.76
N PRO A 168 11.19 -4.21 -6.08
CA PRO A 168 11.56 -3.95 -4.70
C PRO A 168 11.29 -5.13 -3.76
N ILE A 169 12.08 -5.21 -2.69
CA ILE A 169 12.22 -6.42 -1.88
C ILE A 169 11.67 -6.31 -0.46
N LEU A 170 10.86 -5.28 -0.17
CA LEU A 170 10.22 -5.14 1.14
C LEU A 170 9.53 -6.43 1.59
N MET A 171 8.65 -6.96 0.75
CA MET A 171 7.85 -8.13 1.07
C MET A 171 8.73 -9.39 1.21
N PRO A 172 9.61 -9.73 0.24
CA PRO A 172 10.56 -10.83 0.41
C PRO A 172 11.37 -10.78 1.72
N PHE A 173 11.80 -9.60 2.16
CA PHE A 173 12.50 -9.46 3.43
C PHE A 173 11.60 -9.64 4.65
N LEU A 174 10.36 -9.17 4.61
CA LEU A 174 9.39 -9.41 5.69
C LEU A 174 9.03 -10.90 5.81
N GLU A 175 8.90 -11.60 4.70
CA GLU A 175 8.69 -13.05 4.69
C GLU A 175 9.91 -13.79 5.27
N THR A 176 11.12 -13.42 4.82
CA THR A 176 12.39 -13.97 5.32
C THR A 176 12.55 -13.73 6.82
N TYR A 177 12.18 -12.53 7.27
CA TYR A 177 12.17 -12.13 8.67
C TYR A 177 11.28 -13.04 9.52
N ILE A 178 10.04 -13.27 9.06
CA ILE A 178 9.12 -14.20 9.73
C ILE A 178 9.72 -15.61 9.74
N TYR A 179 10.16 -16.15 8.60
CA TYR A 179 10.78 -17.48 8.55
C TYR A 179 11.96 -17.63 9.51
N SER A 180 12.73 -16.56 9.68
CA SER A 180 13.90 -16.54 10.58
C SER A 180 13.51 -16.55 12.05
N PHE A 181 12.43 -15.87 12.45
CA PHE A 181 11.86 -16.03 13.78
C PHE A 181 11.33 -17.44 14.03
N LEU A 182 10.65 -18.02 13.04
CA LEU A 182 10.10 -19.37 13.13
C LEU A 182 11.18 -20.44 13.10
N ASN A 183 12.34 -20.14 12.49
CA ASN A 183 13.40 -21.08 12.12
C ASN A 183 12.90 -22.20 11.18
N GLN A 184 11.91 -21.88 10.34
CA GLN A 184 11.35 -22.77 9.32
C GLN A 184 10.52 -21.96 8.32
N ILE A 185 10.34 -22.50 7.11
CA ILE A 185 9.40 -21.95 6.13
C ILE A 185 7.98 -22.31 6.56
N HIS A 186 7.11 -21.31 6.69
CA HIS A 186 5.71 -21.50 7.06
C HIS A 186 4.79 -20.49 6.35
N GLU A 187 4.47 -20.76 5.09
CA GLU A 187 3.72 -19.86 4.22
C GLU A 187 2.35 -19.42 4.76
N PRO A 188 1.52 -20.28 5.40
CA PRO A 188 0.22 -19.83 5.90
C PRO A 188 0.33 -18.72 6.96
N LEU A 189 1.40 -18.69 7.76
CA LEU A 189 1.62 -17.62 8.75
C LEU A 189 2.07 -16.33 8.08
N VAL A 190 2.83 -16.42 6.99
CA VAL A 190 3.20 -15.27 6.18
C VAL A 190 1.98 -14.70 5.46
N ARG A 191 1.12 -15.54 4.87
CA ARG A 191 -0.16 -15.11 4.29
C ARG A 191 -1.04 -14.43 5.34
N PHE A 192 -1.13 -15.02 6.53
CA PHE A 192 -1.88 -14.45 7.65
C PHE A 192 -1.31 -13.08 8.08
N PHE A 193 0.01 -12.93 8.09
CA PHE A 193 0.66 -11.64 8.30
C PHE A 193 0.30 -10.63 7.21
N CYS A 194 0.31 -11.03 5.94
CA CYS A 194 -0.08 -10.15 4.83
C CYS A 194 -1.53 -9.66 4.94
N SER A 195 -2.44 -10.46 5.51
CA SER A 195 -3.83 -10.05 5.75
C SER A 195 -3.97 -8.88 6.72
N PHE A 196 -2.97 -8.56 7.55
CA PHE A 196 -3.01 -7.34 8.37
C PHE A 196 -2.99 -6.06 7.53
N TYR A 197 -2.42 -6.08 6.31
CA TYR A 197 -2.46 -4.93 5.40
C TYR A 197 -3.88 -4.64 4.89
N TYR A 198 -4.70 -5.68 4.68
CA TYR A 198 -6.11 -5.54 4.32
C TYR A 198 -6.90 -4.85 5.44
N ILE A 199 -6.73 -5.33 6.68
CA ILE A 199 -7.36 -4.73 7.87
C ILE A 199 -6.87 -3.30 8.07
N GLY A 200 -5.57 -3.08 7.93
CA GLY A 200 -4.95 -1.76 8.00
C GLY A 200 -5.56 -0.79 6.99
N SER A 201 -5.82 -1.25 5.75
CA SER A 201 -6.42 -0.41 4.70
C SER A 201 -7.84 0.01 5.07
N ILE A 202 -8.67 -0.94 5.50
CA ILE A 202 -10.06 -0.67 5.94
C ILE A 202 -10.06 0.26 7.15
N ALA A 203 -9.16 0.04 8.10
CA ALA A 203 -9.12 0.82 9.31
C ALA A 203 -8.59 2.24 9.07
N LEU A 204 -7.57 2.43 8.21
CA LEU A 204 -7.16 3.76 7.76
C LEU A 204 -8.31 4.49 7.07
N PHE A 205 -9.07 3.79 6.23
CA PHE A 205 -10.27 4.33 5.59
C PHE A 205 -11.31 4.80 6.63
N TYR A 206 -11.60 3.95 7.62
CA TYR A 206 -12.48 4.26 8.75
C TYR A 206 -12.03 5.52 9.52
N TYR A 207 -10.76 5.60 9.93
CA TYR A 207 -10.24 6.70 10.74
C TYR A 207 -10.27 8.05 10.01
N HIS A 208 -10.10 8.05 8.69
CA HIS A 208 -10.19 9.28 7.88
C HIS A 208 -11.63 9.73 7.64
N LEU A 209 -12.56 8.79 7.46
CA LEU A 209 -13.98 9.11 7.24
C LEU A 209 -14.73 9.46 8.53
N LYS A 210 -14.43 8.80 9.66
CA LYS A 210 -15.16 8.99 10.93
C LYS A 210 -15.04 10.40 11.51
N LYS A 211 -14.05 11.17 11.08
CA LYS A 211 -13.88 12.57 11.48
C LYS A 211 -14.84 13.51 10.75
N GLN A 212 -15.40 13.05 9.64
CA GLN A 212 -16.16 13.88 8.69
C GLN A 212 -17.62 13.46 8.64
N PHE A 213 -17.91 12.17 8.78
CA PHE A 213 -19.24 11.60 8.57
C PHE A 213 -19.70 10.78 9.77
N ASN A 214 -21.02 10.60 9.89
CA ASN A 214 -21.60 9.76 10.92
C ASN A 214 -21.17 8.29 10.78
N ILE A 215 -21.27 7.56 11.89
CA ILE A 215 -20.76 6.19 12.00
C ILE A 215 -21.38 5.21 10.99
N ASN A 216 -22.69 5.33 10.69
CA ASN A 216 -23.35 4.40 9.78
C ASN A 216 -22.85 4.57 8.34
N PHE A 217 -22.67 5.81 7.89
CA PHE A 217 -22.09 6.07 6.57
C PHE A 217 -20.63 5.60 6.49
N VAL A 218 -19.85 5.81 7.55
CA VAL A 218 -18.46 5.37 7.62
C VAL A 218 -18.37 3.85 7.55
N LEU A 219 -19.18 3.14 8.33
CA LEU A 219 -19.22 1.68 8.35
C LEU A 219 -19.72 1.10 7.02
N ALA A 220 -20.76 1.71 6.42
CA ALA A 220 -21.22 1.34 5.08
C ALA A 220 -20.11 1.50 4.03
N SER A 221 -19.34 2.59 4.10
CA SER A 221 -18.21 2.82 3.20
C SER A 221 -17.08 1.81 3.42
N CYS A 222 -16.78 1.47 4.68
CA CYS A 222 -15.81 0.43 5.01
C CYS A 222 -16.28 -0.96 4.53
N PHE A 223 -17.58 -1.24 4.66
CA PHE A 223 -18.20 -2.45 4.12
C PHE A 223 -18.06 -2.51 2.60
N CYS A 224 -18.34 -1.41 1.88
CA CYS A 224 -18.15 -1.34 0.43
C CYS A 224 -16.70 -1.64 0.02
N LEU A 225 -15.70 -1.17 0.78
CA LEU A 225 -14.29 -1.47 0.52
C LEU A 225 -13.95 -2.94 0.82
N ALA A 226 -14.34 -3.41 2.01
CA ALA A 226 -14.01 -4.74 2.51
C ALA A 226 -14.59 -5.85 1.63
N THR A 227 -15.77 -5.62 1.05
CA THR A 227 -16.53 -6.60 0.26
C THR A 227 -16.30 -6.48 -1.24
N ILE A 228 -15.33 -5.68 -1.71
CA ILE A 228 -14.92 -5.73 -3.13
C ILE A 228 -14.38 -7.14 -3.38
N PRO A 229 -15.03 -7.97 -4.22
CA PRO A 229 -14.65 -9.38 -4.38
C PRO A 229 -13.19 -9.55 -4.79
N ASN A 230 -12.71 -8.65 -5.66
CA ASN A 230 -11.32 -8.66 -6.09
C ASN A 230 -10.34 -8.31 -4.97
N PHE A 231 -10.67 -7.36 -4.09
CA PHE A 231 -9.82 -7.03 -2.93
C PHE A 231 -9.77 -8.19 -1.94
N LEU A 232 -10.93 -8.79 -1.66
CA LEU A 232 -11.06 -9.92 -0.75
C LEU A 232 -10.23 -11.12 -1.22
N ARG A 233 -10.32 -11.45 -2.52
CA ARG A 233 -9.55 -12.54 -3.14
C ARG A 233 -8.04 -12.34 -3.01
N MET A 234 -7.55 -11.10 -3.13
CA MET A 234 -6.13 -10.80 -2.99
C MET A 234 -5.65 -10.73 -1.53
N ALA A 235 -6.52 -10.31 -0.62
CA ALA A 235 -6.21 -10.15 0.80
C ALA A 235 -5.78 -11.46 1.47
N SER A 236 -6.27 -12.59 0.98
CA SER A 236 -5.91 -13.89 1.52
C SER A 236 -4.83 -14.62 0.70
N SER A 237 -4.66 -14.34 -0.60
CA SER A 237 -3.83 -15.15 -1.51
C SER A 237 -2.31 -14.94 -1.39
N GLY A 238 -1.85 -13.96 -0.60
CA GLY A 238 -0.44 -13.58 -0.51
C GLY A 238 0.03 -12.64 -1.62
N TYR A 239 -0.89 -12.03 -2.38
CA TYR A 239 -0.59 -11.03 -3.38
C TYR A 239 -0.03 -9.74 -2.75
N MET A 240 0.98 -9.13 -3.38
CA MET A 240 1.64 -7.93 -2.85
C MET A 240 0.91 -6.63 -3.20
N GLU A 241 -0.15 -6.74 -3.98
CA GLU A 241 -1.15 -5.71 -4.22
C GLU A 241 -1.75 -5.20 -2.91
N VAL A 242 -2.04 -6.06 -1.93
CA VAL A 242 -2.67 -5.64 -0.66
C VAL A 242 -1.72 -4.78 0.21
N PRO A 243 -0.46 -5.17 0.45
CA PRO A 243 0.54 -4.27 1.03
C PRO A 243 0.70 -2.95 0.26
N LEU A 244 0.74 -3.00 -1.07
CA LEU A 244 0.87 -1.81 -1.90
C LEU A 244 -0.32 -0.85 -1.70
N ILE A 245 -1.55 -1.37 -1.79
CA ILE A 245 -2.79 -0.64 -1.55
C ILE A 245 -2.82 -0.01 -0.16
N PHE A 246 -2.36 -0.73 0.87
CA PHE A 246 -2.29 -0.21 2.23
C PHE A 246 -1.40 1.03 2.31
N TYR A 247 -0.18 0.95 1.80
CA TYR A 247 0.75 2.06 1.83
C TYR A 247 0.25 3.26 1.01
N LEU A 248 -0.31 3.00 -0.17
CA LEU A 248 -0.79 4.06 -1.04
C LEU A 248 -2.05 4.72 -0.51
N THR A 249 -3.00 3.94 -0.02
CA THR A 249 -4.22 4.46 0.62
C THR A 249 -3.85 5.30 1.83
N GLY A 250 -3.00 4.80 2.72
CA GLY A 250 -2.50 5.58 3.86
C GLY A 250 -1.81 6.87 3.41
N GLY A 251 -0.92 6.78 2.44
CA GLY A 251 -0.17 7.91 1.88
C GLY A 251 -1.07 9.02 1.34
N ILE A 252 -2.02 8.64 0.48
CA ILE A 252 -2.98 9.56 -0.13
C ILE A 252 -3.90 10.18 0.92
N LEU A 253 -4.41 9.37 1.88
CA LEU A 253 -5.34 9.85 2.91
C LEU A 253 -4.68 10.83 3.89
N TYR A 254 -3.42 10.60 4.29
CA TYR A 254 -2.69 11.57 5.13
C TYR A 254 -2.27 12.82 4.36
N ILE A 255 -1.93 12.73 3.07
CA ILE A 255 -1.71 13.91 2.23
C ILE A 255 -3.01 14.71 2.09
N TRP A 256 -4.14 14.04 1.88
CA TRP A 256 -5.46 14.68 1.88
C TRP A 256 -5.75 15.38 3.21
N ARG A 257 -5.41 14.73 4.33
CA ARG A 257 -5.54 15.31 5.66
C ARG A 257 -4.65 16.53 5.85
N TYR A 258 -3.40 16.51 5.36
CA TYR A 258 -2.55 17.70 5.32
C TYR A 258 -3.19 18.85 4.51
N LEU A 259 -3.78 18.57 3.35
CA LEU A 259 -4.46 19.59 2.56
C LEU A 259 -5.61 20.25 3.33
N LYS A 260 -6.29 19.52 4.21
CA LYS A 260 -7.36 20.05 5.08
C LYS A 260 -6.83 20.76 6.33
N GLU A 261 -5.96 20.10 7.09
CA GLU A 261 -5.56 20.50 8.45
C GLU A 261 -4.25 21.32 8.49
N LYS A 262 -3.45 21.29 7.42
CA LYS A 262 -2.17 21.98 7.28
C LYS A 262 -1.14 21.62 8.35
N ASP A 263 -1.25 20.42 8.90
CA ASP A 263 -0.25 19.87 9.81
C ASP A 263 0.80 19.07 9.03
N ASN A 264 2.03 19.59 9.05
CA ASN A 264 3.17 19.00 8.34
C ASN A 264 3.45 17.56 8.76
N SER A 265 3.04 17.15 9.97
CA SER A 265 3.18 15.77 10.42
C SER A 265 2.46 14.82 9.47
N PHE A 266 1.25 15.17 8.99
CA PHE A 266 0.51 14.35 8.03
C PHE A 266 1.12 14.37 6.64
N LEU A 267 1.76 15.47 6.23
CA LEU A 267 2.49 15.52 4.96
C LEU A 267 3.69 14.56 4.97
N ILE A 268 4.47 14.58 6.05
CA ILE A 268 5.63 13.70 6.24
C ILE A 268 5.16 12.24 6.31
N LEU A 269 4.14 11.96 7.13
CA LEU A 269 3.59 10.61 7.28
C LEU A 269 3.04 10.07 5.97
N GLY A 270 2.27 10.88 5.25
CA GLY A 270 1.72 10.50 3.95
C GLY A 270 2.82 10.25 2.92
N SER A 271 3.84 11.11 2.86
CA SER A 271 4.97 10.94 1.95
C SER A 271 5.83 9.71 2.31
N LEU A 272 5.99 9.39 3.60
CA LEU A 272 6.67 8.18 4.07
C LEU A 272 5.91 6.93 3.61
N PHE A 273 4.59 6.90 3.81
CA PHE A 273 3.76 5.78 3.36
C PHE A 273 3.85 5.57 1.85
N ILE A 274 3.81 6.63 1.04
CA ILE A 274 4.03 6.52 -0.41
C ILE A 274 5.43 5.98 -0.73
N GLY A 275 6.47 6.43 -0.03
CA GLY A 275 7.82 5.89 -0.18
C GLY A 275 7.97 4.42 0.21
N LEU A 276 7.21 3.94 1.19
CA LEU A 276 7.16 2.51 1.50
C LEU A 276 6.37 1.74 0.43
N GLY A 277 5.37 2.37 -0.20
CA GLY A 277 4.70 1.85 -1.39
C GLY A 277 5.65 1.65 -2.57
N THR A 278 6.52 2.62 -2.87
CA THR A 278 7.56 2.47 -3.91
C THR A 278 8.59 1.40 -3.56
N TRP A 279 8.75 1.06 -2.28
CA TRP A 279 9.61 -0.03 -1.80
C TRP A 279 8.92 -1.41 -1.82
N THR A 280 7.63 -1.48 -2.15
CA THR A 280 6.84 -2.72 -2.16
C THR A 280 6.83 -3.40 -3.53
N LYS A 281 6.59 -2.61 -4.58
CA LYS A 281 6.40 -3.07 -5.97
C LYS A 281 6.69 -1.92 -6.94
N ASN A 282 6.98 -2.22 -8.20
CA ASN A 282 7.25 -1.19 -9.21
C ASN A 282 6.06 -0.27 -9.47
N GLU A 283 4.84 -0.78 -9.37
CA GLU A 283 3.59 -0.02 -9.48
C GLU A 283 3.47 1.05 -8.37
N GLY A 284 4.17 0.90 -7.25
CA GLY A 284 4.29 1.97 -6.25
C GLY A 284 4.93 3.23 -6.81
N ILE A 285 5.85 3.11 -7.77
CA ILE A 285 6.49 4.24 -8.45
C ILE A 285 5.49 4.96 -9.36
N SER A 286 4.70 4.23 -10.16
CA SER A 286 3.68 4.86 -11.00
C SER A 286 2.63 5.59 -10.17
N LEU A 287 2.23 5.00 -9.04
CA LEU A 287 1.26 5.61 -8.12
C LEU A 287 1.84 6.84 -7.41
N TRP A 288 3.12 6.81 -7.03
CA TRP A 288 3.83 8.00 -6.54
C TRP A 288 3.89 9.11 -7.59
N LEU A 289 4.20 8.78 -8.85
CA LEU A 289 4.22 9.74 -9.95
C LEU A 289 2.82 10.30 -10.22
N ALA A 290 1.77 9.47 -10.19
CA ALA A 290 0.39 9.91 -10.35
C ALA A 290 -0.03 10.88 -9.25
N LEU A 291 0.34 10.58 -8.00
CA LEU A 291 0.15 11.47 -6.85
C LEU A 291 0.92 12.78 -6.98
N PHE A 292 2.18 12.73 -7.42
CA PHE A 292 3.01 13.92 -7.62
C PHE A 292 2.40 14.83 -8.69
N LEU A 293 2.07 14.29 -9.86
CA LEU A 293 1.42 15.04 -10.94
C LEU A 293 0.08 15.61 -10.51
N SER A 294 -0.72 14.85 -9.77
CA SER A 294 -1.99 15.32 -9.19
C SER A 294 -1.77 16.47 -8.21
N SER A 295 -0.72 16.39 -7.39
CA SER A 295 -0.33 17.42 -6.43
C SER A 295 0.10 18.71 -7.13
N VAL A 296 0.83 18.59 -8.25
CA VAL A 296 1.17 19.73 -9.13
C VAL A 296 -0.11 20.33 -9.73
N MET A 297 -1.00 19.50 -10.29
CA MET A 297 -2.25 19.98 -10.89
C MET A 297 -3.13 20.73 -9.89
N ILE A 298 -3.33 20.22 -8.68
CA ILE A 298 -4.11 20.97 -7.67
C ILE A 298 -3.43 22.27 -7.23
N CYS A 299 -2.10 22.31 -7.20
CA CYS A 299 -1.36 23.53 -6.87
C CYS A 299 -1.49 24.59 -7.97
N LEU A 300 -1.62 24.18 -9.24
CA LEU A 300 -1.83 25.08 -10.37
C LEU A 300 -3.29 25.55 -10.45
N LEU A 301 -4.24 24.63 -10.30
CA LEU A 301 -5.67 24.87 -10.56
C LEU A 301 -6.41 25.47 -9.36
N LEU A 302 -5.96 25.20 -8.12
CA LEU A 302 -6.65 25.64 -6.92
C LEU A 302 -5.83 26.69 -6.15
N LYS A 303 -6.52 27.67 -5.58
CA LYS A 303 -5.95 28.60 -4.59
C LYS A 303 -5.83 27.89 -3.24
N LEU A 304 -4.75 27.12 -3.08
CA LEU A 304 -4.42 26.45 -1.84
C LEU A 304 -3.67 27.41 -0.91
N ASN A 305 -4.13 27.52 0.34
CA ASN A 305 -3.45 28.28 1.39
C ASN A 305 -2.45 27.37 2.14
N ILE A 306 -1.44 26.90 1.41
CA ILE A 306 -0.34 26.04 1.88
C ILE A 306 0.99 26.52 1.27
N ASP A 307 2.11 26.16 1.88
CA ASP A 307 3.42 26.30 1.25
C ASP A 307 3.58 25.25 0.13
N LYS A 308 3.37 25.66 -1.12
CA LYS A 308 3.43 24.79 -2.30
C LYS A 308 4.83 24.21 -2.52
N LYS A 309 5.89 24.99 -2.24
CA LYS A 309 7.28 24.53 -2.42
C LYS A 309 7.59 23.42 -1.44
N ARG A 310 7.25 23.62 -0.16
CA ARG A 310 7.39 22.58 0.87
C ARG A 310 6.53 21.36 0.57
N PHE A 311 5.28 21.57 0.16
CA PHE A 311 4.37 20.48 -0.20
C PHE A 311 4.96 19.60 -1.30
N LEU A 312 5.29 20.19 -2.45
CA LEU A 312 5.84 19.47 -3.60
C LEU A 312 7.21 18.86 -3.30
N SER A 313 8.11 19.58 -2.62
CA SER A 313 9.42 19.02 -2.26
C SER A 313 9.31 17.83 -1.30
N THR A 314 8.38 17.84 -0.35
CA THR A 314 8.23 16.73 0.62
C THR A 314 7.68 15.47 -0.05
N ILE A 315 6.63 15.60 -0.87
CA ILE A 315 6.04 14.46 -1.60
C ILE A 315 6.97 13.91 -2.68
N SER A 316 7.95 14.68 -3.15
CA SER A 316 8.97 14.20 -4.09
C SER A 316 10.15 13.58 -3.34
N PHE A 317 10.72 14.29 -2.38
CA PHE A 317 11.99 13.92 -1.76
C PHE A 317 11.89 12.65 -0.91
N ILE A 318 10.85 12.51 -0.09
CA ILE A 318 10.75 11.37 0.82
C ILE A 318 10.56 10.05 0.06
N PRO A 319 9.61 9.91 -0.89
CA PRO A 319 9.50 8.67 -1.67
C PRO A 319 10.74 8.37 -2.52
N LEU A 320 11.38 9.39 -3.09
CA LEU A 320 12.63 9.23 -3.83
C LEU A 320 13.74 8.70 -2.92
N LEU A 321 13.88 9.26 -1.71
CA LEU A 321 14.84 8.81 -0.72
C LEU A 321 14.61 7.34 -0.35
N MET A 322 13.35 6.93 -0.14
CA MET A 322 13.00 5.54 0.17
C MET A 322 13.30 4.59 -0.99
N TYR A 323 13.01 4.98 -2.23
CA TYR A 323 13.20 4.13 -3.41
C TYR A 323 14.67 4.05 -3.87
N SER A 324 15.43 5.14 -3.69
CA SER A 324 16.79 5.29 -4.22
C SER A 324 17.76 4.15 -3.87
N PRO A 325 17.76 3.52 -2.67
CA PRO A 325 18.70 2.44 -2.36
C PRO A 325 18.47 1.21 -3.25
N TRP A 326 17.22 0.86 -3.55
CA TRP A 326 16.88 -0.25 -4.44
C TRP A 326 17.25 0.09 -5.86
N PHE A 327 16.90 1.30 -6.30
CA PHE A 327 17.26 1.79 -7.62
C PHE A 327 18.78 1.72 -7.85
N VAL A 328 19.59 2.24 -6.91
CA VAL A 328 21.05 2.18 -7.01
C VAL A 328 21.53 0.73 -7.04
N PHE A 329 20.98 -0.14 -6.20
CA PHE A 329 21.37 -1.55 -6.15
C PHE A 329 21.10 -2.30 -7.47
N ILE A 330 19.89 -2.22 -8.02
CA ILE A 330 19.56 -2.96 -9.26
C ILE A 330 20.44 -2.50 -10.43
N HIS A 331 20.78 -1.22 -10.50
CA HIS A 331 21.67 -0.68 -11.53
C HIS A 331 23.13 -1.10 -11.30
N ALA A 332 23.60 -1.10 -10.05
CA ALA A 332 24.94 -1.53 -9.71
C ALA A 332 25.17 -3.03 -10.02
N VAL A 333 24.14 -3.85 -9.85
CA VAL A 333 24.17 -5.29 -10.14
C VAL A 333 23.90 -5.60 -11.63
N GLY A 334 23.41 -4.62 -12.40
CA GLY A 334 23.14 -4.78 -13.83
C GLY A 334 21.81 -5.47 -14.15
N ILE A 335 20.85 -5.46 -13.22
CA ILE A 335 19.50 -6.00 -13.44
C ILE A 335 18.76 -5.06 -14.39
N LYS A 336 18.42 -5.57 -15.59
CA LYS A 336 17.69 -4.80 -16.59
C LYS A 336 16.19 -4.89 -16.34
N ASN A 337 15.50 -3.76 -16.44
CA ASN A 337 14.05 -3.73 -16.44
C ASN A 337 13.54 -3.91 -17.89
N PRO A 338 12.72 -4.94 -18.17
CA PRO A 338 12.30 -5.27 -19.53
C PRO A 338 11.38 -4.22 -20.18
N TYR A 339 10.78 -3.33 -19.39
CA TYR A 339 9.83 -2.32 -19.88
C TYR A 339 10.49 -1.04 -20.41
N PHE A 340 11.79 -0.83 -20.17
CA PHE A 340 12.53 0.39 -20.59
C PHE A 340 13.36 0.21 -21.86
N THR A 341 13.12 -0.85 -22.63
CA THR A 341 13.87 -1.14 -23.87
C THR A 341 13.24 -0.50 -25.12
N THR A 342 11.99 -0.03 -25.03
CA THR A 342 11.22 0.48 -26.15
C THR A 342 11.58 1.96 -26.45
N PRO A 343 12.06 2.29 -27.66
CA PRO A 343 12.38 3.68 -28.02
C PRO A 343 11.14 4.59 -28.01
N LEU A 344 11.30 5.82 -27.52
CA LEU A 344 10.21 6.81 -27.46
C LEU A 344 9.55 7.09 -28.82
N LYS A 345 10.32 7.03 -29.91
CA LYS A 345 9.81 7.25 -31.28
C LYS A 345 8.76 6.20 -31.70
N ASP A 346 8.84 4.99 -31.16
CA ASP A 346 7.96 3.88 -31.52
C ASP A 346 6.68 3.88 -30.66
N LEU A 347 6.65 4.67 -29.59
CA LEU A 347 5.54 4.75 -28.63
C LEU A 347 4.23 5.13 -29.31
N PHE A 348 4.24 6.10 -30.24
CA PHE A 348 3.03 6.55 -30.92
C PHE A 348 2.42 5.46 -31.80
N TYR A 349 3.28 4.73 -32.53
CA TYR A 349 2.86 3.63 -33.38
C TYR A 349 2.25 2.50 -32.53
N LEU A 350 2.96 2.07 -31.47
CA LEU A 350 2.49 1.04 -30.56
C LEU A 350 1.21 1.45 -29.82
N ALA A 351 1.09 2.72 -29.43
CA ALA A 351 -0.11 3.23 -28.79
C ALA A 351 -1.31 3.16 -29.74
N LYS A 352 -1.14 3.59 -31.00
CA LYS A 352 -2.21 3.52 -32.01
C LYS A 352 -2.71 2.08 -32.21
N GLU A 353 -1.80 1.11 -32.22
CA GLU A 353 -2.12 -0.30 -32.42
C GLU A 353 -2.78 -0.94 -31.18
N ARG A 354 -2.22 -0.69 -29.99
CA ARG A 354 -2.57 -1.43 -28.76
C ARG A 354 -3.65 -0.76 -27.93
N LEU A 355 -3.77 0.57 -27.97
CA LEU A 355 -4.68 1.31 -27.10
C LEU A 355 -6.17 0.91 -27.25
N PRO A 356 -6.72 0.66 -28.47
CA PRO A 356 -8.10 0.20 -28.60
C PRO A 356 -8.35 -1.12 -27.87
N PHE A 357 -7.40 -2.06 -27.96
CA PHE A 357 -7.47 -3.33 -27.27
C PHE A 357 -7.36 -3.16 -25.75
N ILE A 358 -6.37 -2.40 -25.27
CA ILE A 358 -6.17 -2.10 -23.85
C ILE A 358 -7.44 -1.48 -23.25
N LEU A 359 -8.01 -0.47 -23.92
CA LEU A 359 -9.26 0.18 -23.51
C LEU A 359 -10.42 -0.81 -23.43
N THR A 360 -10.56 -1.69 -24.42
CA THR A 360 -11.63 -2.69 -24.46
C THR A 360 -11.52 -3.63 -23.26
N VAL A 361 -10.32 -4.14 -22.96
CA VAL A 361 -10.10 -5.04 -21.82
C VAL A 361 -10.29 -4.31 -20.49
N TRP A 362 -9.81 -3.07 -20.39
CA TRP A 362 -9.96 -2.25 -19.19
C TRP A 362 -11.42 -1.97 -18.86
N VAL A 363 -12.21 -1.56 -19.86
CA VAL A 363 -13.65 -1.31 -19.70
C VAL A 363 -14.39 -2.60 -19.40
N ARG A 364 -14.09 -3.70 -20.10
CA ARG A 364 -14.70 -5.01 -19.85
C ARG A 364 -14.42 -5.51 -18.43
N ASN A 365 -13.18 -5.40 -17.95
CA ASN A 365 -12.84 -5.84 -16.60
C ASN A 365 -13.44 -4.89 -15.54
N GLY A 366 -13.31 -3.57 -15.72
CA GLY A 366 -13.87 -2.57 -14.80
C GLY A 366 -15.40 -2.57 -14.74
N SER A 367 -16.09 -3.10 -15.75
CA SER A 367 -17.55 -3.26 -15.73
C SER A 367 -18.03 -4.60 -15.17
N ASP A 368 -17.12 -5.50 -14.78
CA ASP A 368 -17.49 -6.80 -14.22
C ASP A 368 -18.03 -6.65 -12.79
N LEU A 369 -19.35 -6.71 -12.67
CA LEU A 369 -20.05 -6.62 -11.38
C LEU A 369 -19.62 -7.73 -10.41
N LYS A 370 -19.14 -8.89 -10.90
CA LYS A 370 -18.65 -9.97 -10.04
C LYS A 370 -17.32 -9.63 -9.38
N GLN A 371 -16.54 -8.72 -9.97
CA GLN A 371 -15.23 -8.32 -9.44
C GLN A 371 -15.30 -7.04 -8.61
N TRP A 372 -16.22 -6.14 -8.96
CA TRP A 372 -16.25 -4.77 -8.44
C TRP A 372 -17.56 -4.37 -7.74
N ASN A 373 -18.53 -5.29 -7.64
CA ASN A 373 -19.90 -4.96 -7.24
C ASN A 373 -20.43 -3.77 -8.07
N ILE A 374 -21.02 -2.77 -7.41
CA ILE A 374 -21.52 -1.54 -8.04
C ILE A 374 -20.53 -0.37 -7.96
N LEU A 375 -19.27 -0.59 -7.54
CA LEU A 375 -18.30 0.48 -7.25
C LEU A 375 -18.15 1.47 -8.40
N TRP A 376 -17.84 0.95 -9.60
CA TRP A 376 -17.55 1.80 -10.76
C TRP A 376 -18.78 2.53 -11.30
N VAL A 377 -19.97 1.93 -11.17
CA VAL A 377 -21.24 2.60 -11.50
C VAL A 377 -21.46 3.80 -10.58
N VAL A 378 -21.33 3.60 -9.27
CA VAL A 378 -21.48 4.68 -8.28
C VAL A 378 -20.37 5.73 -8.43
N PHE A 379 -19.15 5.31 -8.79
CA PHE A 379 -18.04 6.22 -9.09
C PHE A 379 -18.37 7.14 -10.26
N ILE A 380 -18.78 6.60 -11.40
CA ILE A 380 -19.14 7.39 -12.60
C ILE A 380 -20.26 8.38 -12.27
N LEU A 381 -21.32 7.93 -11.59
CA LEU A 381 -22.40 8.82 -11.15
C LEU A 381 -21.90 9.93 -10.20
N SER A 382 -20.96 9.60 -9.32
CA SER A 382 -20.34 10.58 -8.42
C SER A 382 -19.46 11.59 -9.17
N VAL A 383 -18.76 11.17 -10.22
CA VAL A 383 -17.99 12.06 -11.10
C VAL A 383 -18.92 13.01 -11.84
N ILE A 384 -19.98 12.50 -12.46
CA ILE A 384 -21.00 13.34 -13.14
C ILE A 384 -21.57 14.36 -12.14
N TRP A 385 -21.95 13.90 -10.95
CA TRP A 385 -22.47 14.78 -9.90
C TRP A 385 -21.44 15.82 -9.44
N PHE A 386 -20.15 15.46 -9.35
CA PHE A 386 -19.06 16.38 -9.02
C PHE A 386 -18.88 17.47 -10.07
N LEU A 387 -18.95 17.13 -11.36
CA LEU A 387 -18.82 18.10 -12.45
C LEU A 387 -19.97 19.13 -12.45
N ILE A 388 -21.18 18.72 -12.08
CA ILE A 388 -22.35 19.61 -12.03
C ILE A 388 -22.36 20.42 -10.71
N ARG A 389 -22.07 19.77 -9.57
CA ARG A 389 -22.16 20.36 -8.22
C ARG A 389 -21.02 19.84 -7.33
N PRO A 390 -19.80 20.41 -7.42
CA PRO A 390 -18.68 19.96 -6.62
C PRO A 390 -18.93 20.28 -5.15
N HIS A 391 -18.94 19.27 -4.28
CA HIS A 391 -19.13 19.47 -2.85
C HIS A 391 -17.85 20.01 -2.19
N GLU A 392 -16.73 19.35 -2.45
CA GLU A 392 -15.39 19.75 -2.03
C GLU A 392 -14.52 19.86 -3.27
N LYS A 393 -14.18 21.08 -3.70
CA LYS A 393 -13.40 21.30 -4.93
C LYS A 393 -12.06 20.57 -4.92
N ARG A 394 -11.45 20.39 -3.75
CA ARG A 394 -10.19 19.66 -3.61
C ARG A 394 -10.33 18.18 -3.95
N ALA A 395 -11.53 17.61 -3.95
CA ALA A 395 -11.76 16.21 -4.32
C ALA A 395 -11.34 15.89 -5.77
N ILE A 396 -11.18 16.91 -6.64
CA ILE A 396 -10.57 16.75 -7.97
C ILE A 396 -9.18 16.12 -7.90
N PHE A 397 -8.48 16.27 -6.77
CA PHE A 397 -7.21 15.60 -6.49
C PHE A 397 -7.29 14.09 -6.72
N PHE A 398 -8.34 13.42 -6.24
CA PHE A 398 -8.50 11.98 -6.40
C PHE A 398 -8.75 11.59 -7.86
N LEU A 399 -9.47 12.43 -8.61
CA LEU A 399 -9.70 12.19 -10.05
C LEU A 399 -8.40 12.29 -10.83
N PHE A 400 -7.55 13.27 -10.54
CA PHE A 400 -6.22 13.34 -11.17
C PHE A 400 -5.38 12.11 -10.85
N ILE A 401 -5.41 11.59 -9.62
CA ILE A 401 -4.65 10.38 -9.26
C ILE A 401 -5.14 9.20 -10.10
N ILE A 402 -6.45 8.99 -10.18
CA ILE A 402 -7.05 7.90 -10.96
C ILE A 402 -6.71 8.04 -12.45
N ILE A 403 -6.81 9.25 -13.01
CA ILE A 403 -6.49 9.51 -14.43
C ILE A 403 -5.00 9.25 -14.70
N PHE A 404 -4.09 9.86 -13.94
CA PHE A 404 -2.66 9.69 -14.18
C PHE A 404 -2.21 8.25 -13.95
N GLN A 405 -2.75 7.56 -12.95
CA GLN A 405 -2.44 6.14 -12.72
C GLN A 405 -2.92 5.27 -13.89
N THR A 406 -4.15 5.47 -14.36
CA THR A 406 -4.69 4.73 -15.51
C THR A 406 -3.83 4.96 -16.77
N ILE A 407 -3.33 6.19 -16.96
CA ILE A 407 -2.39 6.51 -18.06
C ILE A 407 -1.08 5.73 -17.90
N PHE A 408 -0.49 5.67 -16.70
CA PHE A 408 0.73 4.90 -16.47
C PHE A 408 0.52 3.40 -16.71
N ASP A 409 -0.60 2.84 -16.25
CA ASP A 409 -0.94 1.44 -16.48
C ASP A 409 -1.09 1.13 -17.99
N PHE A 410 -1.69 2.05 -18.76
CA PHE A 410 -1.77 1.90 -20.21
C PHE A 410 -0.40 1.97 -20.86
N ILE A 411 0.47 2.88 -20.42
CA ILE A 411 1.82 3.00 -20.95
C ILE A 411 2.58 1.68 -20.76
N ILE A 412 2.47 1.02 -19.61
CA ILE A 412 3.11 -0.28 -19.34
C ILE A 412 2.73 -1.33 -20.40
N PHE A 413 1.46 -1.40 -20.77
CA PHE A 413 0.99 -2.34 -21.80
C PHE A 413 1.36 -1.91 -23.22
N ILE A 414 1.42 -0.61 -23.49
CA ILE A 414 1.87 -0.09 -24.77
C ILE A 414 3.34 -0.46 -25.01
N VAL A 415 4.20 -0.27 -24.00
CA VAL A 415 5.65 -0.53 -24.12
C VAL A 415 6.05 -1.98 -23.85
N PHE A 416 5.08 -2.87 -23.58
CA PHE A 416 5.33 -4.27 -23.27
C PHE A 416 6.19 -4.94 -24.38
N PRO A 417 7.32 -5.59 -24.03
CA PRO A 417 8.30 -6.11 -24.98
C PRO A 417 7.86 -7.47 -25.57
N SER A 418 6.71 -7.50 -26.23
CA SER A 418 6.32 -8.56 -27.15
C SER A 418 5.69 -7.92 -28.38
N ASN A 419 5.99 -8.48 -29.56
CA ASN A 419 5.38 -8.06 -30.82
C ASN A 419 4.11 -8.88 -31.14
N LEU A 420 3.83 -9.91 -30.33
CA LEU A 420 2.64 -10.74 -30.51
C LEU A 420 1.51 -10.17 -29.65
N LEU A 421 0.46 -9.70 -30.30
CA LEU A 421 -0.77 -9.28 -29.63
C LEU A 421 -1.36 -10.40 -28.74
N GLY A 422 -1.12 -11.67 -29.09
CA GLY A 422 -1.49 -12.82 -28.27
C GLY A 422 -0.85 -12.81 -26.88
N ASP A 423 0.46 -12.55 -26.79
CA ASP A 423 1.17 -12.51 -25.50
C ASP A 423 0.71 -11.32 -24.65
N ILE A 424 0.51 -10.17 -25.29
CA ILE A 424 -0.01 -8.96 -24.64
C ILE A 424 -1.41 -9.21 -24.12
N SER A 425 -2.26 -9.87 -24.92
CA SER A 425 -3.62 -10.22 -24.49
C SER A 425 -3.61 -11.10 -23.25
N PHE A 426 -2.80 -12.16 -23.26
CA PHE A 426 -2.66 -13.07 -22.13
C PHE A 426 -2.17 -12.34 -20.88
N ARG A 427 -1.15 -11.49 -21.01
CA ARG A 427 -0.61 -10.69 -19.90
C ARG A 427 -1.63 -9.68 -19.37
N ILE A 428 -2.30 -8.92 -20.22
CA ILE A 428 -3.31 -7.95 -19.78
C ILE A 428 -4.42 -8.67 -18.99
N PHE A 429 -4.93 -9.80 -19.49
CA PHE A 429 -5.98 -10.53 -18.78
C PHE A 429 -5.56 -11.07 -17.41
N GLN A 430 -4.27 -11.29 -17.17
CA GLN A 430 -3.75 -11.76 -15.88
C GLN A 430 -3.54 -10.64 -14.84
N VAL A 431 -3.35 -9.40 -15.28
CA VAL A 431 -2.86 -8.31 -14.40
C VAL A 431 -3.84 -7.13 -14.31
N VAL A 432 -4.75 -6.98 -15.27
CA VAL A 432 -5.65 -5.81 -15.35
C VAL A 432 -6.53 -5.63 -14.11
N ASP A 433 -7.02 -6.72 -13.54
CA ASP A 433 -7.82 -6.71 -12.32
C ASP A 433 -7.01 -6.20 -11.11
N ARG A 434 -5.71 -6.50 -11.05
CA ARG A 434 -4.78 -6.02 -10.03
C ARG A 434 -4.49 -4.54 -10.16
N LEU A 435 -4.25 -4.04 -11.37
CA LEU A 435 -3.99 -2.61 -11.61
C LEU A 435 -5.23 -1.75 -11.34
N ILE A 436 -6.42 -2.21 -11.73
CA ILE A 436 -7.68 -1.52 -11.41
C ILE A 436 -7.92 -1.50 -9.89
N LEU A 437 -7.43 -2.49 -9.15
CA LEU A 437 -7.60 -2.54 -7.70
C LEU A 437 -6.83 -1.41 -6.99
N ASP A 438 -5.66 -1.01 -7.51
CA ASP A 438 -4.84 0.06 -6.93
C ASP A 438 -5.59 1.40 -6.86
N ILE A 439 -6.51 1.65 -7.79
CA ILE A 439 -7.32 2.88 -7.85
C ILE A 439 -8.69 2.76 -7.16
N ALA A 440 -9.12 1.55 -6.79
CA ALA A 440 -10.46 1.30 -6.24
C ALA A 440 -10.70 1.99 -4.86
N PRO A 441 -9.80 1.94 -3.87
CA PRO A 441 -9.97 2.66 -2.61
C PRO A 441 -10.03 4.18 -2.80
N ILE A 442 -9.28 4.70 -3.78
CA ILE A 442 -9.24 6.13 -4.13
C ILE A 442 -10.58 6.56 -4.72
N ALA A 443 -11.11 5.77 -5.66
CA ALA A 443 -12.43 5.96 -6.24
C ALA A 443 -13.53 5.94 -5.16
N LEU A 444 -13.48 4.97 -4.24
CA LEU A 444 -14.45 4.89 -3.14
C LEU A 444 -14.34 6.07 -2.17
N PHE A 445 -13.13 6.53 -1.86
CA PHE A 445 -12.96 7.73 -1.03
C PHE A 445 -13.52 8.99 -1.72
N PHE A 446 -13.30 9.12 -3.03
CA PHE A 446 -13.89 10.20 -3.83
C PHE A 446 -15.43 10.17 -3.77
N ILE A 447 -16.05 8.99 -3.95
CA ILE A 447 -17.50 8.80 -3.78
C ILE A 447 -17.94 9.30 -2.40
N CYS A 448 -17.22 8.93 -1.34
CA CYS A 448 -17.55 9.34 0.03
C CYS A 448 -17.49 10.86 0.21
N GLN A 449 -16.46 11.53 -0.33
CA GLN A 449 -16.33 12.99 -0.23
C GLN A 449 -17.45 13.72 -0.98
N GLN A 450 -17.93 13.15 -2.08
CA GLN A 450 -18.95 13.77 -2.92
C GLN A 450 -20.39 13.49 -2.45
N LEU A 451 -20.70 12.26 -2.02
CA LEU A 451 -22.04 11.86 -1.57
C LEU A 451 -22.27 12.05 -0.07
N GLY A 452 -21.20 12.17 0.72
CA GLY A 452 -21.25 12.21 2.19
C GLY A 452 -21.88 13.47 2.80
N LYS A 453 -22.20 14.51 2.01
CA LYS A 453 -22.73 15.80 2.51
C LYS A 453 -23.92 15.66 3.47
N LYS A 454 -24.85 14.76 3.16
CA LYS A 454 -26.05 14.52 4.00
C LYS A 454 -25.74 13.84 5.34
N TRP A 455 -24.53 13.30 5.46
CA TRP A 455 -24.10 12.43 6.53
C TRP A 455 -22.99 13.05 7.38
N VAL A 456 -22.67 14.33 7.15
CA VAL A 456 -21.68 15.08 7.95
C VAL A 456 -22.13 15.13 9.41
N ILE A 457 -21.18 14.94 10.33
CA ILE A 457 -21.43 15.05 11.77
C ILE A 457 -21.87 16.50 12.05
N LYS A 458 -23.07 16.65 12.64
CA LYS A 458 -23.60 17.95 13.04
C LYS A 458 -22.97 18.44 14.33
#